data_AF-A0A7X5TDI8-F1
#
_entry.id   AF-A0A7X5TDI8-F1
#
_cell.length_a   1.000
_cell.length_b   1.000
_cell.length_c   1.000
_cell.angle_alpha   90.00
_cell.angle_beta   90.00
_cell.angle_gamma   90.00
#
_symmetry.space_group_name_H-M   'P 1'
#
loop_
_entity.id
_entity.type
_entity.pdbx_description
1 polymer ?
#
loop_
_entity_poly.entity_id
_entity_poly.type
_entity_poly.pdbx_seq_one_letter_code
_entity_poly.pdbx_strand_id
1 'polypeptide(L)'
;MRYIIYLVLFCLPLAAQESDHQQLYLSLNIDEGKYLQLSDGSTYEIDPDDRLYSSYWITPFPLMISKSDNSEYPVRITNLNTDTGVNGKQVKTKEVIEEESKEHAKQTPHTPTPEKEKSKPKTSPQTKSTQ
;
A
#
# COMPACT_ATOMS: atom_id res chain seq x y z
N MET A 1 52.77 -34.49 30.88
CA MET A 1 51.49 -34.73 31.60
C MET A 1 51.33 -33.56 32.56
N ARG A 2 50.48 -32.55 32.39
CA ARG A 2 49.10 -32.52 31.89
C ARG A 2 48.80 -31.12 31.33
N TYR A 3 48.02 -31.09 30.27
CA TYR A 3 47.45 -29.89 29.65
C TYR A 3 46.48 -29.20 30.62
N ILE A 4 46.62 -27.89 30.82
CA ILE A 4 45.57 -27.06 31.40
C ILE A 4 44.87 -26.38 30.22
N ILE A 5 43.65 -26.85 29.98
CA ILE A 5 42.73 -26.39 28.94
C ILE A 5 42.33 -24.96 29.26
N TYR A 6 42.71 -24.02 28.40
CA TYR A 6 42.12 -22.69 28.34
C TYR A 6 40.67 -22.83 27.86
N LEU A 7 39.73 -22.79 28.79
CA LEU A 7 38.31 -22.58 28.48
C LEU A 7 38.13 -21.08 28.26
N VAL A 8 38.55 -20.60 27.09
CA VAL A 8 38.16 -19.27 26.60
C VAL A 8 36.67 -19.38 26.33
N LEU A 9 35.89 -18.93 27.31
CA LEU A 9 34.48 -18.63 27.16
C LEU A 9 34.43 -17.48 26.15
N PHE A 10 34.35 -17.85 24.88
CA PHE A 10 34.16 -16.95 23.76
C PHE A 10 32.74 -16.41 23.89
N CYS A 11 32.60 -15.40 24.74
CA CYS A 11 31.43 -14.53 24.78
C CYS A 11 31.45 -13.78 23.45
N LEU A 12 30.87 -14.39 22.41
CA LEU A 12 30.58 -13.70 21.16
C LEU A 12 29.66 -12.53 21.54
N PRO A 13 30.08 -11.27 21.33
CA PRO A 13 29.13 -10.20 21.35
C PRO A 13 28.14 -10.49 20.22
N LEU A 14 26.90 -10.77 20.60
CA LEU A 14 25.77 -10.73 19.68
C LEU A 14 25.75 -9.29 19.15
N ALA A 15 26.42 -9.08 18.02
CA ALA A 15 26.32 -7.85 17.27
C ALA A 15 24.86 -7.77 16.85
N ALA A 16 24.06 -7.07 17.67
CA ALA A 16 22.81 -6.49 17.22
C ALA A 16 23.20 -5.63 16.02
N GLN A 17 22.96 -6.15 14.82
CA GLN A 17 22.89 -5.30 13.65
C GLN A 17 21.76 -4.32 13.95
N GLU A 18 22.12 -3.13 14.42
CA GLU A 18 21.31 -1.94 14.22
C GLU A 18 21.28 -1.74 12.70
N SER A 19 20.37 -2.48 12.05
CA SER A 19 19.92 -2.11 10.72
C SER A 19 19.43 -0.70 10.86
N ASP A 20 20.15 0.24 10.26
CA ASP A 20 19.80 1.63 10.08
C ASP A 20 18.37 1.65 9.51
N HIS A 21 17.38 1.71 10.40
CA HIS A 21 15.96 1.63 10.06
C HIS A 21 15.61 2.98 9.45
N GLN A 22 16.04 3.19 8.20
CA GLN A 22 15.54 4.28 7.40
C GLN A 22 14.02 4.19 7.45
N GLN A 23 13.41 5.21 8.04
CA GLN A 23 11.99 5.24 8.29
C GLN A 23 11.27 5.13 6.95
N LEU A 24 10.62 3.99 6.73
CA LEU A 24 9.88 3.73 5.50
C LEU A 24 8.66 4.65 5.46
N TYR A 25 8.33 5.15 4.28
CA TYR A 25 7.10 5.87 4.04
C TYR A 25 6.41 5.37 2.78
N LEU A 26 5.09 5.55 2.72
CA LEU A 26 4.35 5.24 1.52
C LEU A 26 4.69 6.28 0.45
N SER A 27 5.27 5.83 -0.66
CA SER A 27 5.64 6.70 -1.79
C SER A 27 4.47 6.83 -2.76
N LEU A 28 3.89 5.69 -3.19
CA LEU A 28 2.79 5.66 -4.15
C LEU A 28 1.71 4.65 -3.77
N ASN A 29 0.46 5.03 -4.01
CA ASN A 29 -0.71 4.18 -3.94
C ASN A 29 -1.23 3.97 -5.38
N ILE A 30 -1.27 2.73 -5.84
CA ILE A 30 -1.51 2.36 -7.25
C ILE A 30 -2.75 1.46 -7.32
N ASP A 31 -3.58 1.68 -8.33
CA ASP A 31 -4.81 0.89 -8.60
C ASP A 31 -5.70 0.80 -7.35
N GLU A 32 -6.07 1.96 -6.80
CA GLU A 32 -7.00 2.08 -5.66
C GLU A 32 -6.62 1.17 -4.48
N GLY A 33 -5.37 1.25 -4.02
CA GLY A 33 -4.90 0.48 -2.87
C GLY A 33 -4.47 -0.95 -3.19
N LYS A 34 -4.55 -1.42 -4.44
CA LYS A 34 -4.14 -2.78 -4.82
C LYS A 34 -2.62 -2.94 -4.75
N TYR A 35 -1.85 -1.94 -5.15
CA TYR A 35 -0.40 -1.97 -5.01
C TYR A 35 0.12 -0.74 -4.27
N LEU A 36 1.06 -0.96 -3.36
CA LEU A 36 1.73 0.08 -2.60
C LEU A 36 3.21 0.08 -2.92
N GLN A 37 3.75 1.23 -3.34
CA GLN A 37 5.19 1.43 -3.51
C GLN A 37 5.74 2.22 -2.33
N LEU A 38 6.80 1.69 -1.72
CA LEU A 38 7.44 2.30 -0.57
C LEU A 38 8.64 3.17 -1.00
N SER A 39 9.16 3.94 -0.05
CA SER A 39 10.30 4.85 -0.23
C SER A 39 11.60 4.19 -0.67
N ASP A 40 11.77 2.89 -0.42
CA ASP A 40 12.91 2.08 -0.85
C ASP A 40 12.74 1.51 -2.28
N GLY A 41 11.63 1.84 -2.95
CA GLY A 41 11.29 1.36 -4.29
C GLY A 41 10.63 -0.03 -4.32
N SER A 42 10.50 -0.70 -3.17
CA SER A 42 9.78 -1.97 -3.08
C SER A 42 8.29 -1.78 -3.37
N THR A 43 7.66 -2.77 -4.01
CA THR A 43 6.23 -2.76 -4.34
C THR A 43 5.56 -3.97 -3.69
N TYR A 44 4.40 -3.75 -3.07
CA TYR A 44 3.59 -4.78 -2.44
C TYR A 44 2.21 -4.82 -3.06
N GLU A 45 1.74 -6.03 -3.40
CA GLU A 45 0.34 -6.29 -3.69
C GLU A 45 -0.40 -6.51 -2.37
N ILE A 46 -1.53 -5.83 -2.19
CA ILE A 46 -2.33 -5.85 -0.97
C ILE A 46 -3.38 -6.95 -1.05
N ASP A 47 -3.63 -7.56 0.11
CA ASP A 47 -4.72 -8.51 0.30
C ASP A 47 -6.06 -7.88 -0.15
N PRO A 48 -6.85 -8.52 -1.03
CA PRO A 48 -8.13 -7.99 -1.49
C PRO A 48 -9.07 -7.59 -0.36
N ASP A 49 -9.04 -8.30 0.77
CA ASP A 49 -9.90 -8.00 1.93
C ASP A 49 -9.48 -6.71 2.64
N ASP A 50 -8.21 -6.32 2.52
CA ASP A 50 -7.65 -5.10 3.10
C ASP A 50 -7.62 -3.91 2.13
N ARG A 51 -7.95 -4.12 0.84
CA ARG A 51 -7.89 -3.10 -0.21
C ARG A 51 -8.72 -1.87 0.10
N LEU A 52 -9.87 -2.05 0.76
CA LEU A 52 -10.73 -0.93 1.18
C LEU A 52 -9.98 0.01 2.14
N TYR A 53 -9.09 -0.49 2.99
CA TYR A 53 -8.33 0.35 3.91
C TYR A 53 -7.18 1.05 3.18
N SER A 54 -6.44 0.33 2.33
CA SER A 54 -5.33 0.90 1.57
C SER A 54 -5.81 1.90 0.51
N SER A 55 -7.03 1.79 -0.03
CA SER A 55 -7.55 2.74 -1.02
C SER A 55 -7.70 4.16 -0.47
N TYR A 56 -7.87 4.32 0.85
CA TYR A 56 -7.98 5.63 1.51
C TYR A 56 -6.63 6.21 1.96
N TRP A 57 -5.53 5.53 1.71
CA TRP A 57 -4.22 5.97 2.15
C TRP A 57 -3.66 7.06 1.23
N ILE A 58 -3.56 8.28 1.76
CA ILE A 58 -3.05 9.47 1.09
C ILE A 58 -1.56 9.64 1.41
N THR A 59 -0.70 9.63 0.40
CA THR A 59 0.76 9.71 0.55
C THR A 59 1.27 11.14 0.76
N PRO A 60 2.50 11.34 1.30
CA PRO A 60 3.34 10.37 1.99
C PRO A 60 3.08 10.31 3.51
N PHE A 61 3.34 9.17 4.13
CA PHE A 61 3.27 9.00 5.59
C PHE A 61 4.16 7.85 6.08
N PRO A 62 4.60 7.87 7.34
CA PRO A 62 5.47 6.85 7.90
C PRO A 62 4.77 5.48 8.02
N LEU A 63 5.51 4.43 7.72
CA LEU A 63 5.06 3.05 7.71
C LEU A 63 5.99 2.16 8.54
N MET A 64 5.46 1.03 8.99
CA MET A 64 6.23 -0.09 9.52
C MET A 64 5.84 -1.38 8.81
N ILE A 65 6.84 -2.23 8.54
CA ILE A 65 6.64 -3.56 7.99
C ILE A 65 6.89 -4.59 9.09
N SER A 66 5.95 -5.51 9.27
CA SER A 66 6.08 -6.66 10.15
C SER A 66 5.63 -7.94 9.45
N LYS A 67 5.82 -9.10 10.08
CA LYS A 67 5.33 -10.38 9.56
C LYS A 67 3.84 -10.50 9.82
N SER A 68 3.10 -11.01 8.84
CA SER A 68 1.69 -11.40 8.99
C SER A 68 1.54 -12.89 9.29
N ASP A 69 0.38 -13.26 9.82
CA ASP A 69 -0.05 -14.65 10.00
C ASP A 69 -0.67 -15.24 8.73
N ASN A 70 -0.96 -14.42 7.71
CA ASN A 70 -1.48 -14.87 6.42
C ASN A 70 -0.34 -15.47 5.57
N SER A 71 -0.46 -16.73 5.15
CA SER A 71 0.57 -17.39 4.32
C SER A 71 0.65 -16.86 2.90
N GLU A 72 -0.46 -16.38 2.33
CA GLU A 72 -0.52 -15.83 0.97
C GLU A 72 -0.02 -14.37 0.94
N TYR A 73 -0.28 -13.63 2.02
CA TYR A 73 0.16 -12.25 2.23
C TYR A 73 1.03 -12.15 3.50
N PRO A 74 2.31 -12.60 3.44
CA PRO A 74 3.15 -12.84 4.62
C PRO A 74 3.66 -11.58 5.31
N VAL A 75 3.36 -10.41 4.77
CA VAL A 75 3.85 -9.12 5.25
C VAL A 75 2.66 -8.28 5.72
N ARG A 76 2.82 -7.56 6.83
CA ARG A 76 1.86 -6.58 7.32
C ARG A 76 2.47 -5.19 7.24
N ILE A 77 1.81 -4.30 6.50
CA ILE A 77 2.21 -2.90 6.31
C ILE A 77 1.31 -2.05 7.20
N THR A 78 1.89 -1.32 8.15
CA THR A 78 1.15 -0.52 9.14
C THR A 78 1.38 0.96 8.94
N ASN A 79 0.29 1.73 8.81
CA ASN A 79 0.31 3.18 8.81
C ASN A 79 0.51 3.70 10.22
N LEU A 80 1.65 4.33 10.50
CA LEU A 80 2.00 4.81 11.84
C LEU A 80 1.23 6.08 12.26
N ASN A 81 0.48 6.71 11.35
CA ASN A 81 -0.39 7.83 11.70
C ASN A 81 -1.77 7.37 12.21
N THR A 82 -2.23 6.18 11.80
CA THR A 82 -3.59 5.69 12.05
C THR A 82 -3.64 4.32 12.72
N ASP A 83 -2.48 3.69 12.94
CA ASP A 83 -2.31 2.31 13.41
C ASP A 83 -3.05 1.25 12.57
N THR A 84 -3.53 1.63 11.37
CA THR A 84 -4.21 0.72 10.46
C THR A 84 -3.17 -0.11 9.71
N GLY A 85 -3.33 -1.44 9.72
CA GLY A 85 -2.43 -2.37 9.04
C GLY A 85 -3.14 -3.16 7.96
N VAL A 86 -2.48 -3.35 6.82
CA VAL A 86 -2.95 -4.18 5.70
C VAL A 86 -1.95 -5.29 5.43
N ASN A 87 -2.44 -6.46 5.02
CA ASN A 87 -1.59 -7.57 4.61
C ASN A 87 -1.16 -7.39 3.15
N GLY A 88 0.05 -7.84 2.84
CA GLY A 88 0.65 -7.69 1.53
C GLY A 88 1.67 -8.77 1.21
N LYS A 89 2.00 -8.88 -0.07
CA LYS A 89 3.11 -9.70 -0.58
C LYS A 89 3.96 -8.86 -1.52
N GLN A 90 5.27 -8.99 -1.41
CA GLN A 90 6.20 -8.23 -2.26
C GLN A 90 6.12 -8.75 -3.69
N VAL A 91 5.94 -7.84 -4.66
CA VAL A 91 5.89 -8.16 -6.09
C VAL A 91 7.05 -7.50 -6.82
N LYS A 92 7.56 -8.15 -7.87
CA LYS A 92 8.58 -7.56 -8.73
C LYS A 92 7.90 -6.62 -9.72
N THR A 93 8.24 -5.34 -9.69
CA THR A 93 7.68 -4.27 -10.53
C THR A 93 7.69 -4.58 -12.04
N LYS A 94 8.56 -5.48 -12.51
CA LYS A 94 8.59 -5.90 -13.92
C LYS A 94 7.34 -6.67 -14.38
N GLU A 95 6.59 -7.30 -13.47
CA GLU A 95 5.44 -8.14 -13.82
C GLU A 95 4.12 -7.35 -13.86
N VAL A 96 4.04 -6.21 -13.16
CA VAL A 96 2.80 -5.41 -13.06
C VAL A 96 2.47 -4.65 -14.35
N ILE A 97 3.47 -4.36 -15.19
CA ILE A 97 3.30 -3.55 -16.42
C ILE A 97 2.83 -4.39 -17.61
N GLU A 98 2.96 -5.72 -17.59
CA GLU A 98 2.58 -6.56 -18.73
C GLU A 98 1.10 -6.99 -18.71
N GLU A 99 0.44 -7.09 -17.55
CA GLU A 99 -0.94 -7.59 -17.47
C GLU A 99 -1.99 -6.56 -17.94
N GLU A 100 -1.77 -5.26 -17.72
CA GLU A 100 -2.71 -4.21 -18.15
C GLU A 100 -2.76 -4.06 -19.69
N SER A 101 -1.70 -4.50 -20.39
CA SER A 101 -1.60 -4.39 -21.84
C SER A 101 -2.38 -5.46 -22.63
N LYS A 102 -2.90 -6.51 -21.95
CA LYS A 102 -3.68 -7.58 -22.63
C LYS A 102 -5.20 -7.44 -22.49
N GLU A 103 -5.71 -6.67 -21.53
CA GLU A 103 -7.16 -6.55 -21.29
C GLU A 103 -7.82 -5.36 -22.03
N HIS A 104 -7.04 -4.40 -22.52
CA HIS A 104 -7.59 -3.21 -23.20
C HIS A 104 -7.96 -3.40 -24.68
N ALA A 105 -7.79 -4.59 -25.26
CA ALA A 105 -8.10 -4.86 -26.67
C ALA A 105 -9.53 -5.36 -26.94
N LYS A 106 -10.39 -5.46 -25.92
CA LYS A 106 -11.78 -5.93 -26.07
C LYS A 106 -12.85 -4.94 -25.62
N GLN A 107 -12.53 -3.65 -25.57
CA GLN A 107 -13.56 -2.60 -25.52
C GLN A 107 -13.89 -2.14 -26.94
N THR A 108 -14.99 -2.70 -27.42
CA THR A 108 -15.76 -2.31 -28.60
C THR A 108 -15.96 -0.79 -28.66
N PRO A 109 -15.95 -0.15 -29.85
CA PRO A 109 -16.21 1.28 -29.97
C PRO A 109 -17.62 1.62 -29.47
N HIS A 110 -17.71 2.28 -28.31
CA HIS A 110 -18.95 2.94 -27.92
C HIS A 110 -19.05 4.24 -28.72
N THR A 111 -19.89 4.19 -29.76
CA THR A 111 -20.39 5.37 -30.47
C THR A 111 -21.00 6.35 -29.45
N PRO A 112 -20.58 7.62 -29.42
CA PRO A 112 -21.31 8.64 -28.68
C PRO A 112 -22.61 8.91 -29.44
N THR A 113 -23.73 8.41 -28.93
CA THR A 113 -25.06 8.87 -29.33
C THR A 113 -25.22 10.31 -28.81
N PRO A 114 -25.43 11.32 -29.68
CA PRO A 114 -25.78 12.65 -29.23
C PRO A 114 -27.29 12.68 -28.98
N GLU A 115 -27.71 12.48 -27.73
CA GLU A 115 -29.10 12.77 -27.35
C GLU A 115 -29.22 14.19 -26.81
N LYS A 116 -29.88 14.98 -27.64
CA LYS A 116 -30.11 16.40 -27.57
C LYS A 116 -31.40 16.65 -26.77
N GLU A 117 -31.28 17.52 -25.76
CA GLU A 117 -32.27 18.53 -25.39
C GLU A 117 -33.55 18.07 -24.66
N LYS A 118 -33.74 18.56 -23.41
CA LYS A 118 -34.73 19.62 -23.07
C LYS A 118 -35.32 19.45 -21.66
N SER A 119 -34.87 20.26 -20.70
CA SER A 119 -35.77 20.94 -19.74
C SER A 119 -35.00 21.88 -18.81
N LYS A 120 -35.23 23.18 -19.02
CA LYS A 120 -34.92 24.30 -18.10
C LYS A 120 -36.29 24.81 -17.55
N PRO A 121 -36.34 25.85 -16.70
CA PRO A 121 -36.11 25.94 -15.26
C PRO A 121 -37.40 26.29 -14.46
N LYS A 122 -37.34 26.29 -13.12
CA LYS A 122 -38.05 27.16 -12.13
C LYS A 122 -37.96 26.47 -10.75
N THR A 123 -37.80 27.07 -9.57
CA THR A 123 -37.84 28.45 -9.08
C THR A 123 -37.34 28.40 -7.63
N SER A 124 -36.39 29.24 -7.22
CA SER A 124 -36.21 29.62 -5.81
C SER A 124 -37.34 30.54 -5.38
N PRO A 125 -37.71 30.57 -4.09
CA PRO A 125 -37.44 31.82 -3.38
C PRO A 125 -36.88 31.66 -1.96
N GLN A 126 -35.99 32.59 -1.64
CA GLN A 126 -35.63 33.04 -0.30
C GLN A 126 -36.84 33.29 0.61
N THR A 127 -36.67 33.05 1.90
CA THR A 127 -37.30 33.85 2.97
C THR A 127 -36.34 33.84 4.17
N LYS A 128 -35.55 34.90 4.40
CA LYS A 128 -35.79 36.01 5.37
C LYS A 128 -36.19 35.48 6.76
N SER A 129 -35.28 35.51 7.74
CA SER A 129 -35.15 36.56 8.78
C SER A 129 -36.32 36.60 9.75
N THR A 130 -36.05 36.42 11.05
CA THR A 130 -36.69 37.16 12.15
C THR A 130 -35.85 37.00 13.43
N GLN A 131 -35.41 38.16 13.93
CA GLN A 131 -35.04 38.59 15.29
C GLN A 131 -34.14 37.71 16.18
#